data_AF-A0A8H9YCH6-F1
#
_entry.id   AF-A0A8H9YCH6-F1
#
_cell.length_a   1.000
_cell.length_b   1.000
_cell.length_c   1.000
_cell.angle_alpha   90.00
_cell.angle_beta   90.00
_cell.angle_gamma   90.00
#
_symmetry.space_group_name_H-M   'P 1'
#
loop_
_entity.id
_entity.type
_entity.pdbx_description
1 polymer ?
#
loop_
_entity_poly.entity_id
_entity_poly.type
_entity_poly.pdbx_seq_one_letter_code
_entity_poly.pdbx_strand_id
1 'polypeptide(L)'
;MLERIDASVAAGDLTPQTDTVVFPVGINNFGPWGAKDDVNVLNPQEVREKYLADMQEAARRVRAVAPNVRIIIPGMPQISNGPWYCAVNIAPDRPGGVAIPWLGQVENYVQANQREAADAIGGEFIDIKADSIGHDSCAPDAQRYVAGVIDTTTPHYNLIGHPSLLGSQFIADEVAARL
;
A
#
# COMPACT_ATOMS: atom_id res chain seq x y z
N MET A 1 12.83 0.92 -0.42
CA MET A 1 12.42 1.26 0.96
C MET A 1 13.62 1.52 1.86
N LEU A 2 14.56 0.58 2.00
CA LEU A 2 15.66 0.65 2.97
C LEU A 2 16.52 1.93 2.85
N GLU A 3 16.88 2.32 1.63
CA GLU A 3 17.64 3.56 1.38
C GLU A 3 16.91 4.83 1.87
N ARG A 4 15.57 4.82 1.90
CA ARG A 4 14.77 5.95 2.40
C ARG A 4 14.89 6.09 3.91
N ILE A 5 15.09 4.99 4.64
CA ILE A 5 15.33 5.02 6.10
C ILE A 5 16.66 5.72 6.36
N ASP A 6 17.72 5.31 5.66
CA ASP A 6 19.05 5.92 5.81
C ASP A 6 19.00 7.42 5.48
N ALA A 7 18.24 7.81 4.43
CA ALA A 7 18.03 9.21 4.09
C ALA A 7 17.27 9.99 5.17
N SER A 8 16.23 9.41 5.78
CA SER A 8 15.49 10.03 6.89
C SER A 8 16.36 10.25 8.12
N VAL A 9 17.28 9.33 8.41
CA VAL A 9 18.26 9.51 9.50
C VAL A 9 19.21 10.66 9.16
N ALA A 10 19.76 10.68 7.94
CA ALA A 10 20.68 11.72 7.51
C ALA A 10 20.05 13.12 7.48
N ALA A 11 18.75 13.21 7.17
CA ALA A 11 17.98 14.45 7.17
C ALA A 11 17.56 14.91 8.58
N GLY A 12 17.64 14.03 9.59
CA GLY A 12 17.14 14.31 10.94
C GLY A 12 15.63 14.14 11.10
N ASP A 13 14.95 13.51 10.14
CA ASP A 13 13.51 13.21 10.20
C ASP A 13 13.22 11.98 11.08
N LEU A 14 14.15 11.02 11.11
CA LEU A 14 14.13 9.87 12.01
C LEU A 14 15.17 10.08 13.12
N THR A 15 14.71 10.25 14.34
CA THR A 15 15.53 10.59 15.51
C THR A 15 15.25 9.63 16.67
N PRO A 16 16.06 9.66 17.75
CA PRO A 16 15.74 8.91 18.96
C PRO A 16 14.40 9.28 19.62
N GLN A 17 13.81 10.42 19.26
CA GLN A 17 12.53 10.89 19.76
C GLN A 17 11.34 10.45 18.89
N THR A 18 11.59 9.85 17.72
CA THR A 18 10.51 9.34 16.85
C THR A 18 9.72 8.25 17.59
N ASP A 19 8.42 8.50 17.75
CA ASP A 19 7.48 7.63 18.44
C ASP A 19 6.88 6.59 17.48
N THR A 20 6.60 6.98 16.23
CA THR A 20 5.92 6.13 15.25
C THR A 20 6.54 6.26 13.86
N VAL A 21 6.65 5.14 13.15
CA VAL A 21 7.00 5.06 11.72
C VAL A 21 5.95 4.24 10.98
N VAL A 22 5.50 4.76 9.83
CA VAL A 22 4.46 4.16 9.00
C VAL A 22 5.06 3.66 7.68
N PHE A 23 4.82 2.39 7.34
CA PHE A 23 5.32 1.75 6.11
C PHE A 23 4.18 1.31 5.17
N PRO A 24 3.65 2.21 4.32
CA PRO A 24 2.65 1.89 3.30
C PRO A 24 3.31 1.27 2.05
N VAL A 25 3.87 0.07 2.19
CA VAL A 25 4.62 -0.63 1.12
C VAL A 25 4.08 -2.02 0.87
N GLY A 26 4.29 -2.58 -0.33
CA GLY A 26 3.97 -3.98 -0.64
C GLY A 26 3.61 -4.26 -2.09
N ILE A 27 2.65 -3.54 -2.67
CA ILE A 27 2.14 -3.89 -4.02
C ILE A 27 3.21 -3.80 -5.11
N ASN A 28 4.16 -2.87 -4.97
CA ASN A 28 5.27 -2.70 -5.92
C ASN A 28 6.25 -3.89 -5.95
N ASN A 29 6.24 -4.76 -4.94
CA ASN A 29 7.04 -5.99 -4.93
C ASN A 29 6.55 -7.02 -5.97
N PHE A 30 5.29 -6.93 -6.41
CA PHE A 30 4.74 -7.72 -7.53
C PHE A 30 4.94 -7.03 -8.89
N GLY A 31 5.69 -5.92 -8.94
CA GLY A 31 5.86 -5.09 -10.12
C GLY A 31 7.33 -4.81 -10.47
N PRO A 32 7.60 -3.78 -11.29
CA PRO A 32 8.96 -3.48 -11.77
C PRO A 32 10.00 -3.28 -10.66
N TRP A 33 9.58 -2.84 -9.47
CA TRP A 33 10.48 -2.67 -8.32
C TRP A 33 10.92 -4.01 -7.71
N GLY A 34 10.04 -5.00 -7.64
CA GLY A 34 10.44 -6.36 -7.25
C GLY A 34 11.40 -6.99 -8.26
N ALA A 35 11.13 -6.80 -9.56
CA ALA A 35 12.02 -7.29 -10.62
C ALA A 35 13.40 -6.63 -10.58
N LYS A 36 13.48 -5.34 -10.21
CA LYS A 36 14.74 -4.63 -10.00
C LYS A 36 15.54 -5.19 -8.82
N ASP A 37 14.87 -5.80 -7.85
CA ASP A 37 15.46 -6.47 -6.70
C ASP A 37 15.78 -7.95 -6.97
N ASP A 38 15.87 -8.36 -8.24
CA ASP A 38 16.14 -9.73 -8.71
C ASP A 38 15.13 -10.78 -8.20
N VAL A 39 13.89 -10.35 -7.89
CA VAL A 39 12.79 -11.25 -7.51
C VAL A 39 12.01 -11.69 -8.73
N ASN A 40 11.69 -12.98 -8.84
CA ASN A 40 10.67 -13.42 -9.78
C ASN A 40 9.29 -12.96 -9.30
N VAL A 41 8.81 -11.83 -9.82
CA VAL A 41 7.54 -11.20 -9.41
C VAL A 41 6.30 -12.05 -9.73
N LEU A 42 6.45 -13.11 -10.54
CA LEU A 42 5.40 -14.07 -10.84
C LEU A 42 5.37 -15.25 -9.83
N ASN A 43 6.35 -15.33 -8.93
CA ASN A 43 6.40 -16.31 -7.86
C ASN A 43 6.01 -15.64 -6.52
N PRO A 44 4.77 -15.83 -6.03
CA PRO A 44 4.31 -15.20 -4.79
C PRO A 44 5.15 -15.56 -3.56
N GLN A 45 5.79 -16.74 -3.56
CA GLN A 45 6.66 -17.15 -2.46
C GLN A 45 7.94 -16.34 -2.43
N GLU A 46 8.62 -16.15 -3.56
CA GLU A 46 9.83 -15.31 -3.62
C GLU A 46 9.51 -13.85 -3.26
N VAL A 47 8.38 -13.33 -3.76
CA VAL A 47 7.91 -11.98 -3.42
C VAL A 47 7.66 -11.84 -1.92
N ARG A 48 7.01 -12.84 -1.30
CA ARG A 48 6.79 -12.88 0.16
C ARG A 48 8.11 -12.91 0.91
N GLU A 49 9.02 -13.82 0.57
CA GLU A 49 10.30 -13.98 1.27
C GLU A 49 11.12 -12.69 1.22
N LYS A 50 11.21 -12.04 0.05
CA LYS A 50 11.89 -10.75 -0.09
C LYS A 50 11.19 -9.65 0.72
N TYR A 51 9.87 -9.55 0.65
CA TYR A 51 9.11 -8.55 1.41
C TYR A 51 9.33 -8.68 2.92
N LEU A 52 9.25 -9.91 3.46
CA LEU A 52 9.51 -10.17 4.88
C LEU A 52 10.94 -9.79 5.28
N ALA A 53 11.94 -10.16 4.46
CA ALA A 53 13.34 -9.82 4.71
C ALA A 53 13.56 -8.29 4.73
N ASP A 54 12.97 -7.57 3.77
CA ASP A 54 13.06 -6.11 3.70
C ASP A 54 12.39 -5.45 4.92
N MET A 55 11.24 -5.95 5.37
CA MET A 55 10.53 -5.40 6.53
C MET A 55 11.27 -5.68 7.85
N GLN A 56 11.88 -6.86 8.01
CA GLN A 56 12.75 -7.17 9.15
C GLN A 56 13.96 -6.24 9.20
N GLU A 57 14.62 -6.03 8.06
CA GLU A 57 15.76 -5.12 7.98
C GLU A 57 15.36 -3.66 8.20
N ALA A 58 14.21 -3.24 7.69
CA ALA A 58 13.65 -1.92 7.95
C ALA A 58 13.41 -1.70 9.45
N ALA A 59 12.74 -2.65 10.11
CA ALA A 59 12.48 -2.58 11.54
C ALA A 59 13.78 -2.53 12.37
N ARG A 60 14.79 -3.33 11.99
CA ARG A 60 16.11 -3.31 12.62
C ARG A 60 16.78 -1.95 12.50
N ARG A 61 16.78 -1.34 11.30
CA ARG A 61 17.39 -0.01 11.06
C ARG A 61 16.66 1.09 11.81
N VAL A 62 15.33 1.11 11.79
CA VAL A 62 14.55 2.12 12.50
C VAL A 62 14.80 2.02 14.00
N ARG A 63 14.73 0.81 14.58
CA ARG A 63 14.95 0.60 16.01
C ARG A 63 16.38 0.86 16.48
N ALA A 64 17.36 0.78 15.58
CA ALA A 64 18.73 1.20 15.88
C ALA A 64 18.85 2.71 16.17
N VAL A 65 17.93 3.52 15.62
CA VAL A 65 17.88 4.97 15.83
C VAL A 65 16.84 5.34 16.89
N ALA A 66 15.66 4.71 16.84
CA ALA A 66 14.53 4.94 17.73
C ALA A 66 14.09 3.63 18.41
N PRO A 67 14.68 3.22 19.55
CA PRO A 67 14.48 1.90 20.14
C PRO A 67 13.03 1.60 20.58
N ASN A 68 12.26 2.63 20.92
CA ASN A 68 10.88 2.51 21.43
C ASN A 68 9.81 2.79 20.35
N VAL A 69 10.22 2.87 19.08
CA VAL A 69 9.35 3.24 17.97
C VAL A 69 8.25 2.21 17.73
N ARG A 70 7.03 2.68 17.50
CA ARG A 70 5.92 1.90 16.95
C ARG A 70 6.07 1.82 15.43
N ILE A 71 5.91 0.62 14.89
CA ILE A 71 5.92 0.43 13.43
C ILE A 71 4.51 0.04 13.00
N ILE A 72 3.91 0.86 12.15
CA ILE A 72 2.57 0.63 11.60
C ILE A 72 2.70 0.30 10.12
N ILE A 73 2.07 -0.78 9.67
CA ILE A 73 1.97 -1.20 8.28
C ILE A 73 0.51 -1.02 7.87
N PRO A 74 0.13 0.12 7.29
CA PRO A 74 -1.18 0.23 6.65
C PRO A 74 -1.20 -0.63 5.40
N GLY A 75 -2.24 -1.45 5.29
CA GLY A 75 -2.51 -2.22 4.10
C GLY A 75 -2.73 -1.34 2.87
N MET A 76 -2.67 -1.94 1.68
CA MET A 76 -3.18 -1.26 0.48
C MET A 76 -4.72 -1.18 0.52
N PRO A 77 -5.36 -0.14 -0.06
CA PRO A 77 -6.81 -0.18 -0.28
C PRO A 77 -7.17 -1.22 -1.34
N GLN A 78 -8.44 -1.63 -1.37
CA GLN A 78 -8.99 -2.41 -2.47
C GLN A 78 -8.92 -1.59 -3.77
N ILE A 79 -8.29 -2.14 -4.79
CA ILE A 79 -8.22 -1.61 -6.15
C ILE A 79 -9.18 -2.37 -7.06
N SER A 80 -9.21 -3.70 -6.95
CA SER A 80 -9.97 -4.56 -7.86
C SER A 80 -11.44 -4.72 -7.46
N ASN A 81 -12.31 -4.81 -8.47
CA ASN A 81 -13.67 -5.33 -8.33
C ASN A 81 -13.73 -6.72 -8.98
N GLY A 82 -13.42 -7.76 -8.22
CA GLY A 82 -13.21 -9.09 -8.77
C GLY A 82 -12.06 -9.10 -9.78
N PRO A 83 -12.27 -9.49 -11.04
CA PRO A 83 -11.21 -9.46 -12.06
C PRO A 83 -11.03 -8.07 -12.68
N TRP A 84 -11.79 -7.04 -12.29
CA TRP A 84 -11.83 -5.76 -13.00
C TRP A 84 -10.99 -4.69 -12.31
N TYR A 85 -10.29 -3.92 -13.12
CA TYR A 85 -9.76 -2.61 -12.77
C TYR A 85 -10.39 -1.57 -13.68
N CYS A 86 -11.10 -0.60 -13.12
CA CYS A 86 -11.75 0.45 -13.91
C CYS A 86 -10.75 1.54 -14.28
N ALA A 87 -10.06 1.29 -15.39
CA ALA A 87 -8.98 2.11 -15.91
C ALA A 87 -9.47 3.34 -16.69
N VAL A 88 -10.71 3.34 -17.21
CA VAL A 88 -11.25 4.42 -18.05
C VAL A 88 -12.55 4.96 -17.45
N ASN A 89 -12.47 6.08 -16.73
CA ASN A 89 -13.60 6.67 -16.00
C ASN A 89 -13.88 8.09 -16.54
N ILE A 90 -14.55 8.17 -17.68
CA ILE A 90 -14.81 9.43 -18.42
C ILE A 90 -16.28 9.84 -18.45
N ALA A 91 -17.18 8.91 -18.12
CA ALA A 91 -18.61 9.13 -18.11
C ALA A 91 -19.11 9.05 -16.65
N PRO A 92 -19.92 10.03 -16.19
CA PRO A 92 -20.38 10.06 -14.79
C PRO A 92 -21.03 8.74 -14.35
N ASP A 93 -20.55 8.20 -13.24
CA ASP A 93 -20.97 6.94 -12.61
C ASP A 93 -21.03 5.73 -13.58
N ARG A 94 -20.23 5.77 -14.64
CA ARG A 94 -20.09 4.68 -15.61
C ARG A 94 -18.63 4.28 -15.76
N PRO A 95 -18.06 3.59 -14.75
CA PRO A 95 -16.65 3.23 -14.75
C PRO A 95 -16.35 2.17 -15.82
N GLY A 96 -15.24 2.37 -16.54
CA GLY A 96 -14.81 1.53 -17.66
C GLY A 96 -13.76 0.51 -17.22
N GLY A 97 -14.21 -0.73 -16.98
CA GLY A 97 -13.40 -1.87 -16.55
C GLY A 97 -12.52 -2.49 -17.64
N VAL A 98 -11.29 -2.83 -17.27
CA VAL A 98 -10.42 -3.78 -17.98
C VAL A 98 -10.21 -5.00 -17.09
N ALA A 99 -10.36 -6.20 -17.65
CA ALA A 99 -10.12 -7.42 -16.89
C ALA A 99 -8.62 -7.62 -16.68
N ILE A 100 -8.21 -7.70 -15.41
CA ILE A 100 -6.89 -8.10 -14.93
C ILE A 100 -7.10 -9.29 -14.00
N PRO A 101 -7.21 -10.53 -14.54
CA PRO A 101 -7.65 -11.70 -13.77
C PRO A 101 -6.90 -11.96 -12.47
N TRP A 102 -5.62 -11.57 -12.43
CA TRP A 102 -4.72 -11.82 -11.30
C TRP A 102 -4.73 -10.72 -10.24
N LEU A 103 -5.35 -9.56 -10.50
CA LEU A 103 -5.22 -8.39 -9.64
C LEU A 103 -5.73 -8.67 -8.22
N GLY A 104 -6.97 -9.14 -8.07
CA GLY A 104 -7.53 -9.47 -6.76
C GLY A 104 -6.72 -10.51 -5.99
N GLN A 105 -6.08 -11.46 -6.70
CA GLN A 105 -5.19 -12.43 -6.08
C GLN A 105 -3.89 -11.79 -5.58
N VAL A 106 -3.29 -10.90 -6.37
CA VAL A 106 -2.11 -10.12 -5.94
C VAL A 106 -2.43 -9.28 -4.72
N GLU A 107 -3.60 -8.63 -4.67
CA GLU A 107 -4.04 -7.88 -3.48
C GLU A 107 -4.17 -8.76 -2.24
N ASN A 108 -4.64 -10.01 -2.39
CA ASN A 108 -4.68 -10.97 -1.29
C ASN A 108 -3.28 -11.35 -0.80
N TYR A 109 -2.34 -11.57 -1.73
CA TYR A 109 -0.94 -11.86 -1.36
C TYR A 109 -0.29 -10.68 -0.65
N VAL A 110 -0.47 -9.45 -1.15
CA VAL A 110 0.06 -8.24 -0.52
C VAL A 110 -0.49 -8.08 0.89
N GLN A 111 -1.81 -8.19 1.07
CA GLN A 111 -2.45 -8.11 2.38
C GLN A 111 -1.92 -9.17 3.35
N ALA A 112 -1.78 -10.42 2.90
CA ALA A 112 -1.24 -11.50 3.72
C ALA A 112 0.23 -11.25 4.12
N ASN A 113 1.05 -10.83 3.16
CA ASN A 113 2.46 -10.51 3.40
C ASN A 113 2.62 -9.34 4.38
N GLN A 114 1.80 -8.29 4.25
CA GLN A 114 1.81 -7.12 5.15
C GLN A 114 1.44 -7.50 6.58
N ARG A 115 0.39 -8.31 6.75
CA ARG A 115 -0.02 -8.86 8.05
C ARG A 115 1.09 -9.69 8.68
N GLU A 116 1.65 -10.63 7.92
CA GLU A 116 2.73 -11.48 8.40
C GLU A 116 4.00 -10.70 8.76
N ALA A 117 4.37 -9.69 7.95
CA ALA A 117 5.51 -8.85 8.26
C ALA A 117 5.31 -8.07 9.56
N ALA A 118 4.11 -7.51 9.79
CA ALA A 118 3.79 -6.81 11.03
C ALA A 118 3.98 -7.73 12.23
N ASP A 119 3.43 -8.95 12.18
CA ASP A 119 3.59 -9.95 13.24
C ASP A 119 5.08 -10.30 13.45
N ALA A 120 5.83 -10.54 12.36
CA ALA A 120 7.24 -10.92 12.43
C ALA A 120 8.16 -9.84 13.00
N ILE A 121 7.84 -8.56 12.79
CA ILE A 121 8.63 -7.45 13.32
C ILE A 121 8.09 -6.91 14.64
N GLY A 122 6.97 -7.44 15.16
CA GLY A 122 6.28 -6.85 16.31
C GLY A 122 5.77 -5.43 16.03
N GLY A 123 5.22 -5.22 14.84
CA GLY A 123 4.52 -4.02 14.42
C GLY A 123 3.00 -4.21 14.42
N GLU A 124 2.28 -3.20 13.96
CA GLU A 124 0.82 -3.19 13.87
C GLU A 124 0.38 -3.18 12.40
N PHE A 125 -0.50 -4.10 12.02
CA PHE A 125 -1.09 -4.13 10.68
C PHE A 125 -2.50 -3.52 10.69
N ILE A 126 -2.76 -2.61 9.76
CA ILE A 126 -4.10 -2.05 9.53
C ILE A 126 -4.66 -2.65 8.25
N ASP A 127 -5.82 -3.30 8.33
CA ASP A 127 -6.42 -3.97 7.17
C ASP A 127 -7.24 -3.02 6.29
N ILE A 128 -6.57 -2.02 5.74
CA ILE A 128 -7.14 -0.98 4.88
C ILE A 128 -7.95 -1.59 3.72
N LYS A 129 -7.50 -2.73 3.18
CA LYS A 129 -8.19 -3.41 2.07
C LYS A 129 -9.59 -3.87 2.48
N ALA A 130 -9.69 -4.50 3.65
CA ALA A 130 -10.98 -4.95 4.19
C ALA A 130 -11.88 -3.75 4.52
N ASP A 131 -11.29 -2.69 5.07
CA ASP A 131 -12.02 -1.50 5.49
C ASP A 131 -12.48 -0.62 4.30
N SER A 132 -11.85 -0.77 3.13
CA SER A 132 -12.20 -0.05 1.90
C SER A 132 -13.16 -0.80 0.96
N ILE A 133 -13.79 -1.89 1.41
CA ILE A 133 -14.66 -2.70 0.54
C ILE A 133 -15.78 -1.86 -0.08
N GLY A 134 -15.93 -1.93 -1.39
CA GLY A 134 -16.93 -1.17 -2.15
C GLY A 134 -16.48 0.23 -2.59
N HIS A 135 -15.27 0.62 -2.23
CA HIS A 135 -14.62 1.87 -2.65
C HIS A 135 -13.48 1.63 -3.67
N ASP A 136 -13.49 0.47 -4.34
CA ASP A 136 -12.52 0.07 -5.35
C ASP A 136 -12.53 0.97 -6.61
N SER A 137 -11.66 0.69 -7.58
CA SER A 137 -11.55 1.49 -8.80
C SER A 137 -12.85 1.61 -9.61
N CYS A 138 -13.79 0.67 -9.43
CA CYS A 138 -15.07 0.62 -10.12
C CYS A 138 -16.24 1.17 -9.30
N ALA A 139 -15.98 1.75 -8.13
CA ALA A 139 -17.01 2.42 -7.33
C ALA A 139 -17.59 3.66 -8.06
N PRO A 140 -18.78 4.14 -7.66
CA PRO A 140 -19.32 5.42 -8.10
C PRO A 140 -18.34 6.58 -7.87
N ASP A 141 -18.43 7.64 -8.68
CA ASP A 141 -17.37 8.65 -8.79
C ASP A 141 -17.01 9.29 -7.44
N ALA A 142 -18.04 9.67 -6.66
CA ALA A 142 -17.88 10.31 -5.36
C ALA A 142 -17.43 9.36 -4.23
N GLN A 143 -17.41 8.04 -4.48
CA GLN A 143 -17.04 7.01 -3.49
C GLN A 143 -15.72 6.34 -3.84
N ARG A 144 -15.14 6.60 -5.00
CA ARG A 144 -13.96 5.90 -5.51
C ARG A 144 -12.69 6.29 -4.75
N TYR A 145 -12.08 5.33 -4.07
CA TYR A 145 -10.81 5.55 -3.37
C TYR A 145 -9.62 5.43 -4.30
N VAL A 146 -9.70 4.72 -5.42
CA VAL A 146 -8.56 4.50 -6.33
C VAL A 146 -8.85 5.05 -7.72
N ALA A 147 -8.02 5.98 -8.20
CA ALA A 147 -8.20 6.60 -9.50
C ALA A 147 -7.83 5.65 -10.66
N GLY A 148 -8.50 5.82 -11.81
CA GLY A 148 -8.20 5.09 -13.04
C GLY A 148 -6.92 5.57 -13.75
N VAL A 149 -6.75 5.15 -15.00
CA VAL A 149 -5.67 5.58 -15.90
C VAL A 149 -6.06 6.80 -16.71
N ILE A 150 -7.21 6.74 -17.35
CA ILE A 150 -7.86 7.87 -18.00
C ILE A 150 -9.09 8.17 -17.16
N ASP A 151 -8.99 9.18 -16.32
CA ASP A 151 -10.00 9.45 -15.32
C ASP A 151 -10.33 10.94 -15.25
N THR A 152 -11.56 11.29 -15.59
CA THR A 152 -12.07 12.67 -15.53
C THR A 152 -13.23 12.81 -14.56
N THR A 153 -13.51 11.76 -13.79
CA THR A 153 -14.72 11.67 -12.97
C THR A 153 -14.40 11.45 -11.50
N THR A 154 -13.29 10.76 -11.18
CA THR A 154 -12.77 10.67 -9.81
C THR A 154 -12.36 12.06 -9.31
N PRO A 155 -12.94 12.57 -8.22
CA PRO A 155 -12.55 13.85 -7.67
C PRO A 155 -11.11 13.85 -7.15
N HIS A 156 -10.35 14.89 -7.51
CA HIS A 156 -9.10 15.28 -6.85
C HIS A 156 -8.10 14.13 -6.61
N TYR A 157 -7.53 13.58 -7.68
CA TYR A 157 -6.41 12.64 -7.61
C TYR A 157 -5.17 13.21 -8.33
N ASN A 158 -3.98 12.79 -7.91
CA ASN A 158 -2.72 13.29 -8.48
C ASN A 158 -1.95 12.23 -9.28
N LEU A 159 -2.22 10.95 -9.04
CA LEU A 159 -1.47 9.84 -9.61
C LEU A 159 -2.42 8.76 -10.11
N ILE A 160 -2.12 8.22 -11.30
CA ILE A 160 -2.85 7.12 -11.93
C ILE A 160 -2.75 5.85 -11.07
N GLY A 161 -3.88 5.17 -10.82
CA GLY A 161 -3.89 3.91 -10.05
C GLY A 161 -3.57 4.07 -8.57
N HIS A 162 -3.55 5.31 -8.06
CA HIS A 162 -3.28 5.63 -6.66
C HIS A 162 -4.55 6.14 -5.97
N PRO A 163 -4.52 6.29 -4.63
CA PRO A 163 -5.63 6.86 -3.92
C PRO A 163 -6.06 8.24 -4.45
N SER A 164 -7.36 8.46 -4.58
CA SER A 164 -7.97 9.79 -4.69
C SER A 164 -7.80 10.56 -3.38
N LEU A 165 -8.11 11.86 -3.36
CA LEU A 165 -8.11 12.62 -2.09
C LEU A 165 -8.98 11.96 -1.02
N LEU A 166 -10.15 11.43 -1.41
CA LEU A 166 -11.03 10.71 -0.50
C LEU A 166 -10.36 9.43 0.03
N GLY A 167 -9.75 8.64 -0.85
CA GLY A 167 -9.02 7.43 -0.44
C GLY A 167 -7.81 7.74 0.45
N SER A 168 -7.07 8.81 0.16
CA SER A 168 -5.97 9.29 0.99
C SER A 168 -6.44 9.74 2.37
N GLN A 169 -7.56 10.47 2.44
CA GLN A 169 -8.14 10.91 3.71
C GLN A 169 -8.57 9.70 4.55
N PHE A 170 -9.26 8.74 3.94
CA PHE A 170 -9.66 7.50 4.61
C PHE A 170 -8.46 6.75 5.20
N ILE A 171 -7.40 6.54 4.42
CA ILE A 171 -6.19 5.87 4.91
C ILE A 171 -5.55 6.66 6.05
N ALA A 172 -5.49 7.99 5.94
CA ALA A 172 -4.93 8.86 6.97
C ALA A 172 -5.74 8.79 8.28
N ASP A 173 -7.06 8.80 8.19
CA ASP A 173 -7.96 8.68 9.34
C ASP A 173 -7.79 7.32 10.04
N GLU A 174 -7.65 6.24 9.27
CA GLU A 174 -7.34 4.92 9.82
C GLU A 174 -5.99 4.92 10.56
N VAL A 175 -4.88 5.41 9.98
CA VAL A 175 -3.62 5.39 10.75
C VAL A 175 -3.65 6.36 11.93
N ALA A 176 -4.31 7.52 11.80
CA ALA A 176 -4.43 8.50 12.88
C ALA A 176 -5.20 7.95 14.08
N ALA A 177 -6.21 7.09 13.87
CA ALA A 177 -6.94 6.42 14.95
C ALA A 177 -6.07 5.47 15.80
N ARG A 178 -4.84 5.22 15.36
CA ARG A 178 -3.89 4.32 16.02
C ARG A 178 -2.69 5.05 16.61
N LEU A 179 -2.49 6.36 16.37
CA LEU A 179 -1.40 7.12 16.97
C LEU A 179 -1.68 7.42 18.44
#